data_AF-A0A3D6BX43-F1
#
_entry.id   AF-A0A3D6BX43-F1
#
_cell.length_a   1.000
_cell.length_b   1.000
_cell.length_c   1.000
_cell.angle_alpha   90.00
_cell.angle_beta   90.00
_cell.angle_gamma   90.00
#
_symmetry.space_group_name_H-M   'P 1'
#
loop_
_entity.id
_entity.type
_entity.pdbx_description
1 polymer ?
#
loop_
_entity_poly.entity_id
_entity_poly.type
_entity_poly.pdbx_seq_one_letter_code
_entity_poly.pdbx_strand_id
1 'polypeptide(L)'
;MIEISEDTPNTGPKGLLESLLGKTDHQLFWITLAIFGLVVGFGVAAPEKLASVLGAMQGFITTNFTWYYMLFTAACLIFSVWAALGPFAKMKLGKDTDEPEFSTMAWLAMLFSAGIGLGFIFWGIAEPLYHYMQTPYGADPGSAEAVPVALQISYLHWGF
;
A
#
# COMPACT_ATOMS: atom_id res chain seq x y z
N MET A 1 -18.01 -45.19 -3.37
CA MET A 1 -17.77 -45.06 -4.83
C MET A 1 -18.33 -43.70 -5.22
N ILE A 2 -17.48 -42.68 -5.25
CA ILE A 2 -17.87 -41.32 -5.62
C ILE A 2 -17.38 -41.16 -7.06
N GLU A 3 -18.31 -41.09 -8.01
CA GLU A 3 -18.01 -40.85 -9.41
C GLU A 3 -17.46 -39.43 -9.58
N ILE A 4 -16.23 -39.34 -10.09
CA ILE A 4 -15.68 -38.08 -10.60
C ILE A 4 -16.29 -37.91 -11.99
N SER A 5 -17.26 -37.01 -12.12
CA SER A 5 -17.73 -36.52 -13.41
C SER A 5 -16.57 -35.84 -14.13
N GLU A 6 -16.10 -36.43 -15.23
CA GLU A 6 -15.13 -35.82 -16.13
C GLU A 6 -15.72 -34.51 -16.69
N ASP A 7 -15.09 -33.39 -16.32
CA ASP A 7 -15.39 -32.08 -16.89
C ASP A 7 -14.82 -32.03 -18.31
N THR A 8 -15.65 -32.35 -19.31
CA THR A 8 -15.27 -32.26 -20.72
C THR A 8 -14.96 -30.79 -21.07
N PRO A 9 -13.79 -30.45 -21.63
CA PRO A 9 -13.49 -29.08 -21.98
C PRO A 9 -14.36 -28.64 -23.16
N ASN A 10 -15.35 -27.79 -22.88
CA ASN A 10 -16.15 -27.12 -23.89
C ASN A 10 -15.25 -26.13 -24.66
N THR A 11 -14.68 -26.58 -25.78
CA THR A 11 -13.88 -25.76 -26.70
C THR A 11 -14.80 -25.05 -27.71
N GLY A 12 -15.62 -24.12 -27.23
CA GLY A 12 -16.20 -23.07 -28.08
C GLY A 12 -15.15 -21.97 -28.33
N PRO A 13 -15.23 -21.22 -29.46
CA PRO A 13 -14.34 -20.10 -29.70
C PRO A 13 -14.61 -19.02 -28.64
N LYS A 14 -13.76 -18.99 -27.60
CA LYS A 14 -13.78 -17.94 -26.57
C LYS A 14 -13.69 -16.60 -27.29
N GLY A 15 -14.59 -15.68 -26.96
CA GLY A 15 -14.51 -14.31 -27.49
C GLY A 15 -13.12 -13.75 -27.20
N LEU A 16 -12.56 -12.93 -28.10
CA LEU A 16 -11.23 -12.32 -27.92
C LEU A 16 -11.08 -11.72 -26.50
N LEU A 17 -12.15 -11.09 -26.00
CA LEU A 17 -12.24 -10.56 -24.64
C LEU A 17 -12.15 -11.62 -23.54
N GLU A 18 -12.76 -12.80 -23.71
CA GLU A 18 -12.66 -13.90 -22.74
C GLU A 18 -11.28 -14.57 -22.77
N SER A 19 -10.62 -14.62 -23.93
CA SER A 19 -9.24 -15.12 -24.01
C SER A 19 -8.22 -14.16 -23.37
N LEU A 20 -8.48 -12.86 -23.44
CA LEU A 20 -7.60 -11.83 -22.89
C LEU A 20 -7.87 -11.56 -21.40
N LEU A 21 -9.13 -11.59 -20.97
CA LEU A 21 -9.52 -11.28 -19.59
C LEU A 21 -9.52 -12.51 -18.68
N GLY A 22 -9.57 -13.73 -19.20
CA GLY A 22 -9.69 -14.93 -18.38
C GLY A 22 -11.02 -14.97 -17.59
N LYS A 23 -11.11 -15.79 -16.55
CA LYS A 23 -12.28 -15.82 -15.66
C LYS A 23 -12.22 -14.63 -14.69
N THR A 24 -12.74 -13.48 -15.09
CA THR A 24 -12.87 -12.31 -14.21
C THR A 24 -14.20 -12.32 -13.46
N ASP A 25 -14.19 -11.80 -12.24
CA ASP A 25 -15.43 -11.37 -11.60
C ASP A 25 -15.97 -10.18 -12.40
N HIS A 26 -17.00 -10.43 -13.21
CA HIS A 26 -17.53 -9.45 -14.15
C HIS A 26 -18.12 -8.24 -13.42
N GLN A 27 -18.73 -8.45 -12.26
CA GLN A 27 -19.32 -7.37 -11.47
C GLN A 27 -18.22 -6.45 -10.94
N LEU A 28 -17.17 -7.02 -10.34
CA LEU A 28 -16.03 -6.25 -9.84
C LEU A 28 -15.32 -5.49 -10.97
N PHE A 29 -15.11 -6.15 -12.11
CA PHE A 29 -14.43 -5.55 -13.26
C PHE A 29 -15.16 -4.31 -13.76
N TRP A 30 -16.46 -4.42 -14.03
CA TRP A 30 -17.23 -3.31 -14.58
C TRP A 30 -17.42 -2.16 -13.59
N ILE A 31 -17.61 -2.45 -12.30
CA ILE A 31 -17.71 -1.40 -11.26
C ILE A 31 -16.38 -0.64 -11.15
N THR A 32 -15.26 -1.35 -11.09
CA THR A 32 -13.93 -0.73 -10.96
C THR A 32 -13.61 0.11 -12.21
N LEU A 33 -13.87 -0.43 -13.40
CA LEU A 33 -13.65 0.26 -14.66
C LEU A 33 -14.51 1.53 -14.79
N ALA A 34 -15.79 1.45 -14.38
CA ALA A 34 -16.69 2.59 -14.42
C ALA A 34 -16.21 3.70 -13.47
N ILE A 35 -15.88 3.38 -12.22
CA ILE A 35 -15.41 4.36 -11.24
C ILE A 35 -14.09 4.99 -11.72
N PHE A 36 -13.13 4.17 -12.16
CA PHE A 36 -11.86 4.67 -12.66
C PHE A 36 -12.05 5.59 -13.89
N GLY A 37 -12.85 5.14 -14.86
CA GLY A 37 -13.16 5.91 -16.07
C GLY A 37 -13.85 7.23 -15.77
N LEU A 38 -14.76 7.26 -14.79
CA LEU A 38 -15.43 8.49 -14.34
C LEU A 38 -14.44 9.49 -13.72
N VAL A 39 -13.56 9.03 -12.84
CA VAL A 39 -12.56 9.91 -12.19
C VAL A 39 -11.57 10.45 -13.22
N VAL A 40 -11.05 9.59 -14.11
CA VAL A 40 -10.14 10.02 -15.19
C VAL A 40 -10.84 10.97 -16.14
N GLY A 41 -12.06 10.65 -16.57
CA GLY A 41 -12.86 11.50 -17.45
C GLY A 41 -13.12 12.87 -16.84
N PHE A 42 -13.43 12.93 -15.55
CA PHE A 42 -13.60 14.20 -14.84
C PHE A 42 -12.28 14.99 -14.76
N GLY A 43 -11.15 14.32 -14.51
CA GLY A 43 -9.83 14.96 -14.48
C GLY A 43 -9.41 15.55 -15.82
N VAL A 44 -9.72 14.88 -16.92
CA VAL A 44 -9.45 15.39 -18.27
C VAL A 44 -10.38 16.57 -18.62
N ALA A 45 -11.65 16.50 -18.25
CA ALA A 45 -12.64 17.51 -18.61
C ALA A 45 -12.54 18.79 -17.77
N ALA A 46 -12.18 18.69 -16.48
CA ALA A 46 -12.16 19.83 -15.56
C ALA A 46 -11.08 19.67 -14.47
N PRO A 47 -9.78 19.76 -14.83
CA PRO A 47 -8.67 19.48 -13.92
C PRO A 47 -8.65 20.39 -12.67
N GLU A 48 -8.92 21.69 -12.82
CA GLU A 48 -8.94 22.64 -11.70
C GLU A 48 -10.06 22.33 -10.69
N LYS A 49 -11.25 21.95 -11.19
CA LYS A 49 -12.38 21.56 -10.33
C LYS A 49 -12.06 20.26 -9.60
N LEU A 50 -11.48 19.28 -10.29
CA LEU A 50 -11.05 18.04 -9.65
C LEU A 50 -10.02 18.33 -8.54
N ALA A 51 -9.02 19.16 -8.81
CA ALA A 51 -8.01 19.53 -7.81
C ALA A 51 -8.63 20.22 -6.59
N SER A 52 -9.60 21.13 -6.79
CA SER A 52 -10.32 21.78 -5.68
C SER A 52 -11.13 20.79 -4.86
N VAL A 53 -11.87 19.88 -5.50
CA VAL A 53 -12.66 18.84 -4.81
C VAL A 53 -11.75 17.90 -4.03
N LEU A 54 -10.68 17.39 -4.65
CA LEU A 54 -9.72 16.51 -3.99
C LEU A 54 -9.00 17.20 -2.83
N GLY A 55 -8.64 18.48 -2.99
CA GLY A 55 -8.04 19.28 -1.91
C GLY A 55 -8.99 19.48 -0.74
N ALA A 56 -10.27 19.76 -1.00
CA ALA A 56 -11.29 19.87 0.05
C ALA A 56 -11.51 18.53 0.76
N MET A 57 -11.55 17.42 0.03
CA MET A 57 -11.65 16.07 0.60
C MET A 57 -10.42 15.72 1.43
N GLN A 58 -9.21 15.98 0.92
CA GLN A 58 -7.97 15.79 1.65
C GLN A 58 -7.99 16.59 2.96
N GLY A 59 -8.32 17.88 2.90
CA GLY A 59 -8.42 18.74 4.08
C GLY A 59 -9.46 18.25 5.09
N PHE A 60 -10.62 17.79 4.62
CA PHE A 60 -11.63 17.19 5.49
C PHE A 60 -11.09 15.93 6.21
N ILE A 61 -10.43 15.03 5.48
CA ILE A 61 -9.87 13.81 6.05
C ILE A 61 -8.75 14.13 7.05
N THR A 62 -7.79 14.98 6.68
CA THR A 62 -6.67 15.32 7.57
C THR A 62 -7.12 16.11 8.79
N THR A 63 -8.16 16.94 8.69
CA THR A 63 -8.67 17.68 9.86
C THR A 63 -9.41 16.75 10.83
N ASN A 64 -10.23 15.83 10.33
CA ASN A 64 -11.14 15.05 11.18
C ASN A 64 -10.63 13.65 11.56
N PHE A 65 -9.75 13.05 10.75
CA PHE A 65 -9.35 11.64 10.88
C PHE A 65 -7.85 11.43 11.15
N THR A 66 -7.03 12.48 11.23
CA THR A 66 -5.57 12.32 11.51
C THR A 66 -5.31 11.58 12.82
N TRP A 67 -6.10 11.85 13.87
CA TRP A 67 -5.99 11.12 15.14
C TRP A 67 -6.27 9.62 14.97
N TYR A 68 -7.26 9.27 14.14
CA TYR A 68 -7.59 7.88 13.85
C TYR A 68 -6.45 7.19 13.10
N TYR A 69 -5.86 7.86 12.10
CA TYR A 69 -4.69 7.34 11.38
C TYR A 69 -3.51 7.07 12.32
N MET A 70 -3.19 8.02 13.22
CA MET A 70 -2.08 7.85 14.18
C MET A 70 -2.33 6.66 15.12
N LEU A 71 -3.55 6.52 15.65
CA LEU A 71 -3.90 5.39 16.53
C LEU A 71 -3.90 4.06 15.78
N PHE A 72 -4.41 4.03 14.54
CA PHE A 72 -4.43 2.83 13.73
C PHE A 72 -3.02 2.36 13.38
N THR A 73 -2.14 3.27 12.97
CA THR A 73 -0.72 2.93 12.71
C THR A 73 -0.04 2.40 13.96
N ALA A 74 -0.22 3.06 15.12
CA ALA A 74 0.33 2.58 16.39
C ALA A 74 -0.23 1.19 16.77
N ALA A 75 -1.53 0.96 16.56
CA ALA A 75 -2.17 -0.33 16.83
C ALA A 75 -1.64 -1.44 15.91
N CYS A 76 -1.41 -1.15 14.62
CA CYS A 76 -0.80 -2.09 13.68
C CYS A 76 0.64 -2.44 14.08
N LEU A 77 1.42 -1.48 14.54
CA LEU A 77 2.78 -1.72 15.04
C LEU A 77 2.75 -2.60 16.29
N ILE A 78 1.92 -2.24 17.28
CA ILE A 78 1.74 -3.04 18.51
C ILE A 78 1.28 -4.46 18.16
N PHE A 79 0.31 -4.60 17.26
CA PHE A 79 -0.19 -5.89 16.80
C PHE A 79 0.90 -6.71 16.11
N SER A 80 1.73 -6.09 15.27
CA SER A 80 2.84 -6.78 14.58
C SER A 80 3.89 -7.28 15.57
N VAL A 81 4.27 -6.45 16.56
CA VAL A 81 5.18 -6.86 17.63
C VAL A 81 4.57 -7.97 18.48
N TRP A 82 3.29 -7.86 18.82
CA TRP A 82 2.57 -8.90 19.56
C TRP A 82 2.45 -10.21 18.76
N ALA A 83 2.23 -10.16 17.45
CA ALA A 83 2.20 -11.35 16.60
C ALA A 83 3.59 -11.99 16.49
N ALA A 84 4.64 -11.17 16.39
CA ALA A 84 6.03 -11.63 16.26
C ALA A 84 6.62 -12.21 17.56
N LEU A 85 6.24 -11.68 18.73
CA LEU A 85 6.78 -12.10 20.04
C LEU A 85 5.79 -12.88 20.91
N GLY A 86 4.51 -12.85 20.56
CA GLY A 86 3.43 -13.42 21.36
C GLY A 86 3.16 -14.90 21.05
N PRO A 87 1.93 -15.37 21.32
CA PRO A 87 1.61 -16.80 21.28
C PRO A 87 1.72 -17.42 19.88
N PHE A 88 1.65 -16.59 18.84
CA PHE A 88 1.69 -17.02 17.44
C PHE A 88 3.09 -16.98 16.82
N ALA A 89 4.13 -16.55 17.55
CA ALA A 89 5.49 -16.39 17.03
C ALA A 89 6.09 -17.67 16.40
N LYS A 90 5.65 -18.83 16.88
CA LYS A 90 6.11 -20.15 16.39
C LYS A 90 5.11 -20.82 15.45
N MET A 91 3.98 -20.17 15.16
CA MET A 91 2.96 -20.70 14.27
C MET A 91 3.48 -20.67 12.83
N LYS A 92 3.35 -21.80 12.15
CA LYS A 92 3.71 -21.92 10.75
C LYS A 92 2.54 -21.53 9.86
N LEU A 93 2.82 -20.73 8.84
CA LEU A 93 1.84 -20.33 7.82
C LEU A 93 1.77 -21.41 6.73
N GLY A 94 1.09 -22.51 7.02
CA GLY A 94 0.97 -23.68 6.16
C GLY A 94 0.57 -24.91 6.97
N LYS A 95 0.68 -26.10 6.37
CA LYS A 95 0.55 -27.35 7.12
C LYS A 95 1.82 -27.61 7.93
N ASP A 96 1.70 -28.39 9.00
CA ASP A 96 2.83 -28.75 9.86
C ASP A 96 3.97 -29.43 9.09
N THR A 97 3.66 -30.11 7.98
CA THR A 97 4.62 -30.82 7.12
C THR A 97 5.24 -29.99 6.00
N ASP A 98 4.75 -28.78 5.73
CA ASP A 98 5.22 -27.99 4.58
C ASP A 98 6.67 -27.50 4.79
N GLU A 99 7.40 -27.12 3.75
CA GLU A 99 8.71 -26.48 3.90
C GLU A 99 8.70 -25.12 3.19
N PRO A 100 9.54 -24.16 3.59
CA PRO A 100 9.62 -22.88 2.89
C PRO A 100 9.92 -23.09 1.40
N GLU A 101 9.05 -22.59 0.53
CA GLU A 101 9.24 -22.69 -0.93
C GLU A 101 10.48 -21.94 -1.42
N PHE A 102 10.89 -20.91 -0.68
CA PHE A 102 12.05 -20.07 -0.99
C PHE A 102 13.08 -20.13 0.13
N SER A 103 14.36 -20.09 -0.23
CA SER A 103 15.44 -19.92 0.74
C SER A 103 15.28 -18.60 1.50
N THR A 104 15.77 -18.52 2.72
CA THR A 104 15.68 -17.29 3.54
C THR A 104 16.25 -16.08 2.82
N MET A 105 17.34 -16.23 2.06
CA MET A 105 17.93 -15.14 1.29
C MET A 105 17.03 -14.68 0.15
N ALA A 106 16.42 -15.62 -0.58
CA ALA A 106 15.48 -15.30 -1.64
C ALA A 106 14.22 -14.61 -1.08
N TRP A 107 13.71 -15.09 0.05
CA TRP A 107 12.58 -14.48 0.74
C TRP A 107 12.87 -13.04 1.20
N LEU A 108 14.03 -12.79 1.81
CA LEU A 108 14.46 -11.43 2.18
C LEU A 108 14.58 -10.53 0.96
N ALA A 109 15.17 -11.02 -0.14
CA ALA A 109 15.27 -10.26 -1.38
C ALA A 109 13.88 -9.88 -1.95
N MET A 110 12.91 -10.81 -1.90
CA MET A 110 11.53 -10.54 -2.32
C MET A 110 10.86 -9.48 -1.44
N LEU A 111 11.07 -9.50 -0.12
CA LEU A 111 10.54 -8.48 0.79
C LEU A 111 11.08 -7.08 0.46
N PHE A 112 12.39 -6.95 0.24
CA PHE A 112 12.99 -5.67 -0.15
C PHE A 112 12.50 -5.22 -1.53
N SER A 113 12.36 -6.13 -2.49
CA SER A 113 11.84 -5.82 -3.83
C SER A 113 10.38 -5.38 -3.81
N ALA A 114 9.56 -5.93 -2.91
CA ALA A 114 8.16 -5.54 -2.76
C ALA A 114 8.01 -4.23 -1.97
N GLY A 115 8.90 -3.97 -0.99
CA GLY A 115 8.82 -2.82 -0.10
C GLY A 115 9.43 -1.52 -0.64
N ILE A 116 10.50 -1.59 -1.44
CA ILE A 116 11.16 -0.40 -1.98
C ILE A 116 10.47 0.05 -3.26
N GLY A 117 9.48 0.93 -3.13
CA GLY A 117 8.77 1.54 -4.27
C GLY A 117 9.40 2.84 -4.77
N LEU A 118 8.88 3.36 -5.88
CA LEU A 118 9.23 4.69 -6.43
C LEU A 118 9.08 5.81 -5.39
N GLY A 119 8.13 5.66 -4.47
CA GLY A 119 7.93 6.60 -3.36
C GLY A 119 9.19 6.81 -2.52
N PHE A 120 9.94 5.74 -2.23
CA PHE A 120 11.17 5.83 -1.43
C PHE A 120 12.28 6.59 -2.17
N ILE A 121 12.38 6.42 -3.49
CA ILE A 121 13.39 7.12 -4.31
C ILE A 121 13.13 8.62 -4.32
N PHE A 122 11.86 9.03 -4.41
CA PHE A 122 11.48 10.44 -4.43
C PHE A 122 11.53 11.06 -3.02
N TRP A 123 10.79 10.47 -2.07
CA TRP A 123 10.63 11.05 -0.74
C TRP A 123 11.80 10.77 0.20
N GLY A 124 12.62 9.73 -0.05
CA GLY A 124 13.79 9.43 0.79
C GLY A 124 14.82 10.56 0.86
N ILE A 125 14.89 11.41 -0.16
CA ILE A 125 15.72 12.62 -0.16
C ILE A 125 14.86 13.88 0.04
N ALA A 126 13.69 13.94 -0.61
CA ALA A 126 12.86 15.14 -0.59
C ALA A 126 12.28 15.43 0.80
N GLU A 127 11.90 14.41 1.56
CA GLU A 127 11.24 14.57 2.86
C GLU A 127 12.17 15.13 3.95
N PRO A 128 13.39 14.59 4.17
CA PRO A 128 14.33 15.20 5.11
C PRO A 128 14.66 16.65 4.73
N LEU A 129 14.83 16.93 3.44
CA LEU A 129 15.11 18.28 2.97
C LEU A 129 13.91 19.21 3.20
N TYR A 130 12.68 18.72 2.97
CA TYR A 130 11.46 19.45 3.23
C TYR A 130 11.33 19.79 4.72
N HIS A 131 11.51 18.82 5.62
CA HIS A 131 11.45 19.06 7.06
C HIS A 131 12.61 19.91 7.59
N TYR A 132 13.76 19.90 6.93
CA TYR A 132 14.86 20.80 7.25
C TYR A 132 14.51 22.26 6.91
N MET A 133 13.89 22.49 5.74
CA MET A 133 13.47 23.81 5.28
C MET A 133 12.16 24.29 5.92
N GLN A 134 11.36 23.38 6.46
CA GLN A 134 10.07 23.62 7.10
C GLN A 134 9.99 22.84 8.42
N THR A 135 10.89 23.17 9.35
CA THR A 135 11.00 22.46 10.62
C THR A 135 9.76 22.65 11.47
N PRO A 136 9.01 21.59 11.79
CA PRO A 136 7.69 21.74 12.42
C PRO A 136 7.78 22.08 13.91
N TYR A 137 8.91 21.77 14.58
CA TYR A 137 9.11 22.03 15.99
C TYR A 137 10.59 21.99 16.37
N GLY A 138 10.94 22.57 17.52
CA GLY A 138 12.21 22.30 18.21
C GLY A 138 13.47 22.94 17.61
N ALA A 139 13.41 23.55 16.43
CA ALA A 139 14.50 24.31 15.83
C ALA A 139 13.99 25.30 14.77
N ASP A 140 14.80 26.31 14.46
CA ASP A 140 14.51 27.25 13.39
C ASP A 140 14.76 26.60 12.01
N PRO A 141 13.89 26.80 11.01
CA PRO A 141 14.08 26.23 9.68
C PRO A 141 15.43 26.59 9.06
N GLY A 142 16.14 25.61 8.51
CA GLY A 142 17.45 25.81 7.88
C GLY A 142 18.63 26.02 8.85
N SER A 143 18.41 25.90 10.16
CA SER A 143 19.46 25.95 11.19
C SER A 143 20.21 24.62 11.31
N ALA A 144 21.37 24.61 11.97
CA ALA A 144 22.09 23.37 12.24
C ALA A 144 21.27 22.41 13.14
N GLU A 145 20.45 22.98 14.03
CA GLU A 145 19.59 22.29 14.98
C GLU A 145 18.37 21.65 14.30
N ALA A 146 17.98 22.10 13.09
CA ALA A 146 16.89 21.53 12.32
C ALA A 146 17.23 20.17 11.69
N VAL A 147 18.51 19.87 11.44
CA VAL A 147 18.97 18.61 10.84
C VAL A 147 18.48 17.37 11.62
N PRO A 148 18.72 17.25 12.94
CA PRO A 148 18.25 16.08 13.68
C PRO A 148 16.73 15.95 13.71
N VAL A 149 15.99 17.07 13.79
CA VAL A 149 14.51 17.06 13.78
C VAL A 149 13.98 16.53 12.44
N ALA A 150 14.56 17.03 11.33
CA ALA A 150 14.16 16.62 9.99
C ALA A 150 14.40 15.12 9.72
N LEU A 151 15.55 14.61 10.15
CA LEU A 151 15.87 13.19 10.06
C LEU A 151 14.94 12.35 10.95
N GLN A 152 14.68 12.79 12.18
CA GLN A 152 13.80 12.08 13.11
C GLN A 152 12.40 11.83 12.51
N ILE A 153 11.80 12.85 11.90
CA ILE A 153 10.46 12.71 11.29
C ILE A 153 10.50 11.78 10.07
N SER A 154 11.52 11.94 9.23
CA SER A 154 11.69 11.08 8.05
C SER A 154 11.88 9.61 8.45
N TYR A 155 12.63 9.34 9.52
CA TYR A 155 12.76 8.00 10.10
C TYR A 155 11.46 7.50 10.73
N LEU A 156 10.60 8.36 11.26
CA LEU A 156 9.29 7.94 11.77
C LEU A 156 8.37 7.48 10.62
N HIS A 157 8.44 8.10 9.44
CA HIS A 157 7.60 7.72 8.30
C HIS A 157 8.12 6.51 7.51
N TRP A 158 9.45 6.37 7.37
CA TRP A 158 10.08 5.33 6.53
C TRP A 158 10.90 4.29 7.29
N GLY A 159 11.05 4.47 8.60
CA GLY A 159 11.77 3.54 9.45
C GLY A 159 10.89 2.39 9.91
N PHE A 160 11.09 2.02 11.18
CA PHE A 160 10.41 0.91 11.85
C PHE A 160 9.06 1.30 12.44
#